data_AF-A0AAW1HPD4-F1
#
_entry.id   AF-A0AAW1HPD4-F1
#
_cell.length_a   1.000
_cell.length_b   1.000
_cell.length_c   1.000
_cell.angle_alpha   90.00
_cell.angle_beta   90.00
_cell.angle_gamma   90.00
#
_symmetry.space_group_name_H-M   'P 1'
#
loop_
_entity.id
_entity.type
_entity.pdbx_description
1 polymer ?
#
loop_
_entity_poly.entity_id
_entity_poly.type
_entity_poly.pdbx_seq_one_letter_code
_entity_poly.pdbx_strand_id
1 'polypeptide(L)'
;MSSSSCSTGLNLGFCVQTCNSIPRSRSSISPFLKKNLDINYNKFNNGGSTTSLFYSFSPFSITSINPKSKMSQISAILTQQDNKTPTQTSKPQFDFNNYMIDKATRVNQALDMAIPVKHPEKIHEAMRYSLLAGGKRVRPVLCIAACELVGGDESAAMAAACAVEMIHTMSLIHDDLPCMDNDDLRRGKPTTHKVFGEDVAVLAGDSLLSFAFEHLVKSTPAEKVNAGKVVRAVGELAQAIGAEGLVAGQVVDIHSEGVDGIGIEELEFIHIHKTAKLLEAALVLGAILGGGTDDEVERLRRFARGIGLLFQVVDDILDVTKSSEELGKTAGKDLVADKVTFPKLMGIEKSREYAQRLNEEAKEQLDGFDVDKAMPLIALADYIGYRQN
;
A
#
# COMPACT_ATOMS: atom_id res chain seq x y z
N MET A 1 46.67 56.68 17.39
CA MET A 1 46.29 55.66 18.38
C MET A 1 45.46 54.63 17.62
N SER A 2 46.12 53.59 17.08
CA SER A 2 46.11 52.22 17.62
C SER A 2 44.68 51.65 17.67
N SER A 3 44.31 50.53 17.04
CA SER A 3 45.08 49.41 16.49
C SER A 3 44.09 48.40 15.89
N SER A 4 44.52 47.66 14.84
CA SER A 4 44.28 46.21 14.56
C SER A 4 42.84 45.67 14.62
N SER A 5 42.25 44.89 13.70
CA SER A 5 42.67 43.87 12.70
C SER A 5 41.37 43.07 12.46
N CYS A 6 41.02 42.38 11.37
CA CYS A 6 41.70 41.90 10.18
C CYS A 6 40.62 41.73 9.09
N SER A 7 41.02 42.00 7.85
CA SER A 7 40.26 41.91 6.61
C SER A 7 40.31 40.51 5.97
N THR A 8 39.68 40.42 4.78
CA THR A 8 39.75 39.39 3.71
C THR A 8 38.71 38.27 3.83
N GLY A 9 37.82 38.00 2.86
CA GLY A 9 37.72 38.47 1.48
C GLY A 9 38.14 37.38 0.47
N LEU A 10 37.19 37.02 -0.39
CA LEU A 10 37.31 36.37 -1.70
C LEU A 10 37.63 34.86 -1.82
N ASN A 11 36.62 34.15 -2.36
CA ASN A 11 36.62 33.43 -3.64
C ASN A 11 37.52 32.19 -3.85
N LEU A 12 37.19 31.43 -4.91
CA LEU A 12 37.70 30.11 -5.34
C LEU A 12 37.01 28.93 -4.65
N GLY A 13 36.58 27.87 -5.35
CA GLY A 13 36.80 27.47 -6.73
C GLY A 13 36.37 26.01 -6.85
N PHE A 14 35.80 25.66 -7.99
CA PHE A 14 35.54 24.27 -8.39
C PHE A 14 36.81 23.42 -8.23
N CYS A 15 36.70 22.26 -7.58
CA CYS A 15 37.65 21.18 -7.76
C CYS A 15 36.90 19.86 -7.85
N VAL A 16 36.71 19.43 -9.10
CA VAL A 16 36.40 18.05 -9.48
C VAL A 16 37.65 17.23 -9.18
N GLN A 17 37.57 16.23 -8.30
CA GLN A 17 38.55 15.16 -8.24
C GLN A 17 37.88 13.83 -8.57
N THR A 18 38.12 13.42 -9.81
CA THR A 18 38.07 12.04 -10.28
C THR A 18 39.08 11.18 -9.50
N CYS A 19 38.66 10.04 -8.97
CA CYS A 19 39.55 8.93 -8.67
C CYS A 19 38.98 7.63 -9.27
N ASN A 20 39.59 7.21 -10.37
CA ASN A 20 39.45 5.89 -10.96
C ASN A 20 40.19 4.84 -10.11
N SER A 21 39.53 3.70 -9.89
CA SER A 21 40.03 2.31 -9.96
C SER A 21 41.36 1.94 -9.26
N ILE A 22 41.33 0.93 -8.37
CA ILE A 22 42.26 -0.23 -8.33
C ILE A 22 41.71 -1.33 -7.36
N PRO A 23 41.98 -2.63 -7.58
CA PRO A 23 41.21 -3.76 -7.02
C PRO A 23 41.97 -4.65 -6.00
N ARG A 24 41.22 -5.62 -5.41
CA ARG A 24 41.60 -6.99 -4.95
C ARG A 24 41.52 -7.33 -3.44
N SER A 25 40.79 -8.42 -3.21
CA SER A 25 41.08 -9.64 -2.42
C SER A 25 41.23 -9.63 -0.88
N ARG A 26 40.31 -10.41 -0.27
CA ARG A 26 40.41 -11.43 0.80
C ARG A 26 41.33 -11.25 2.04
N SER A 27 40.65 -11.46 3.18
CA SER A 27 41.04 -12.14 4.44
C SER A 27 42.09 -11.50 5.36
N SER A 28 41.70 -11.13 6.60
CA SER A 28 41.81 -12.02 7.77
C SER A 28 41.44 -11.35 9.13
N ILE A 29 40.42 -11.95 9.78
CA ILE A 29 40.33 -12.39 11.20
C ILE A 29 40.33 -11.35 12.35
N SER A 30 39.28 -11.43 13.19
CA SER A 30 39.39 -11.44 14.66
C SER A 30 38.51 -12.58 15.23
N PRO A 31 39.03 -13.49 16.08
CA PRO A 31 38.32 -14.66 16.58
C PRO A 31 37.85 -14.45 18.04
N PHE A 32 36.54 -14.27 18.26
CA PHE A 32 36.02 -14.20 19.65
C PHE A 32 34.70 -14.95 19.92
N LEU A 33 34.16 -15.74 18.99
CA LEU A 33 32.95 -16.53 19.25
C LEU A 33 33.06 -17.94 18.66
N LYS A 34 33.96 -18.74 19.24
CA LYS A 34 33.99 -20.19 19.03
C LYS A 34 34.32 -20.90 20.34
N LYS A 35 33.32 -21.08 21.20
CA LYS A 35 33.35 -22.13 22.22
C LYS A 35 31.94 -22.43 22.74
N ASN A 36 31.66 -23.73 22.78
CA ASN A 36 30.58 -24.43 23.50
C ASN A 36 29.25 -24.58 22.75
N LEU A 37 29.12 -25.68 22.02
CA LEU A 37 28.14 -26.75 22.31
C LEU A 37 28.33 -27.89 21.30
N ASP A 38 29.21 -28.84 21.65
CA ASP A 38 29.23 -30.20 21.10
C ASP A 38 28.83 -31.13 22.24
N ILE A 39 27.61 -31.69 22.20
CA ILE A 39 27.31 -33.00 22.81
C ILE A 39 26.37 -33.77 21.86
N ASN A 40 26.93 -34.88 21.37
CA ASN A 40 26.34 -36.00 20.62
C ASN A 40 25.05 -36.56 21.23
N TYR A 41 24.16 -37.14 20.41
CA TYR A 41 24.01 -38.61 20.37
C TYR A 41 23.17 -39.10 19.16
N ASN A 42 23.82 -39.92 18.33
CA ASN A 42 23.22 -40.82 17.34
C ASN A 42 22.37 -41.91 18.00
N LYS A 43 21.25 -42.29 17.37
CA LYS A 43 20.93 -43.67 16.93
C LYS A 43 19.45 -43.80 16.51
N PHE A 44 19.25 -44.30 15.29
CA PHE A 44 18.26 -45.30 14.84
C PHE A 44 17.81 -44.98 13.41
N ASN A 45 18.36 -45.68 12.42
CA ASN A 45 17.57 -46.60 11.59
C ASN A 45 18.43 -47.31 10.55
N ASN A 46 18.48 -48.63 10.70
CA ASN A 46 18.94 -49.60 9.70
C ASN A 46 17.71 -50.08 8.92
N GLY A 47 17.84 -50.17 7.60
CA GLY A 47 17.60 -51.42 6.86
C GLY A 47 16.19 -51.75 6.36
N GLY A 48 16.08 -51.77 5.03
CA GLY A 48 15.29 -52.72 4.21
C GLY A 48 13.77 -52.56 4.22
N SER A 49 12.98 -53.02 3.25
CA SER A 49 13.20 -53.67 1.95
C SER A 49 11.80 -53.79 1.33
N THR A 50 11.68 -53.58 0.01
CA THR A 50 10.72 -54.21 -0.94
C THR A 50 9.23 -54.29 -0.59
N THR A 51 8.39 -53.73 -1.46
CA THR A 51 7.50 -54.54 -2.34
C THR A 51 6.79 -53.68 -3.40
N SER A 52 6.79 -54.21 -4.62
CA SER A 52 6.09 -53.74 -5.80
C SER A 52 4.59 -54.00 -5.72
N LEU A 53 3.77 -53.11 -6.29
CA LEU A 53 2.46 -53.47 -6.82
C LEU A 53 2.21 -52.68 -8.11
N PHE A 54 2.19 -53.41 -9.22
CA PHE A 54 1.74 -53.01 -10.54
C PHE A 54 0.21 -52.86 -10.55
N TYR A 55 -0.31 -51.81 -11.19
CA TYR A 55 -1.54 -51.88 -11.98
C TYR A 55 -1.45 -50.94 -13.18
N SER A 56 -1.93 -51.44 -14.31
CA SER A 56 -1.81 -50.88 -15.66
C SER A 56 -3.19 -50.77 -16.33
N PHE A 57 -3.30 -49.80 -17.27
CA PHE A 57 -4.29 -49.66 -18.36
C PHE A 57 -5.72 -49.22 -17.95
N SER A 58 -6.45 -48.35 -18.66
CA SER A 58 -6.34 -47.78 -20.02
C SER A 58 -7.29 -46.57 -20.19
N PRO A 59 -7.23 -45.83 -21.32
CA PRO A 59 -7.84 -44.50 -21.52
C PRO A 59 -9.26 -44.53 -22.11
N PHE A 60 -10.03 -43.47 -21.92
CA PHE A 60 -11.31 -43.25 -22.61
C PHE A 60 -11.18 -42.22 -23.74
N SER A 61 -11.74 -42.60 -24.88
CA SER A 61 -11.69 -41.90 -26.17
C SER A 61 -12.81 -40.88 -26.37
N ILE A 62 -12.50 -39.95 -27.26
CA ILE A 62 -13.31 -38.87 -27.85
C ILE A 62 -14.51 -39.42 -28.65
N THR A 63 -15.63 -38.70 -28.63
CA THR A 63 -16.59 -38.68 -29.76
C THR A 63 -17.04 -37.25 -30.06
N SER A 64 -16.90 -36.86 -31.33
CA SER A 64 -17.40 -35.61 -31.90
C SER A 64 -18.84 -35.76 -32.37
N ILE A 65 -19.66 -34.71 -32.23
CA ILE A 65 -20.84 -34.48 -33.09
C ILE A 65 -20.97 -32.97 -33.37
N ASN A 66 -20.97 -32.61 -34.66
CA ASN A 66 -21.39 -31.34 -35.26
C ASN A 66 -22.87 -31.53 -35.71
N PRO A 67 -23.78 -30.54 -35.84
CA PRO A 67 -23.60 -29.42 -36.78
C PRO A 67 -24.33 -28.08 -36.49
N LYS A 68 -23.87 -27.01 -37.17
CA LYS A 68 -24.60 -25.89 -37.82
C LYS A 68 -26.01 -25.51 -37.30
N SER A 69 -26.22 -24.22 -36.98
CA SER A 69 -27.00 -23.29 -37.84
C SER A 69 -27.26 -21.89 -37.22
N LYS A 70 -26.97 -20.88 -38.05
CA LYS A 70 -27.63 -19.58 -38.30
C LYS A 70 -28.15 -18.66 -37.17
N MET A 71 -27.64 -17.43 -37.26
CA MET A 71 -28.29 -16.11 -37.06
C MET A 71 -29.82 -16.08 -36.97
N SER A 72 -30.37 -15.29 -36.04
CA SER A 72 -30.93 -13.95 -36.33
C SER A 72 -31.85 -13.45 -35.20
N GLN A 73 -31.61 -12.20 -34.79
CA GLN A 73 -32.55 -11.17 -34.31
C GLN A 73 -33.94 -11.57 -33.80
N ILE A 74 -34.28 -11.14 -32.57
CA ILE A 74 -35.66 -10.73 -32.25
C ILE A 74 -35.66 -9.42 -31.45
N SER A 75 -36.45 -8.50 -31.97
CA SER A 75 -36.81 -7.17 -31.50
C SER A 75 -37.78 -7.18 -30.31
N ALA A 76 -37.86 -6.01 -29.66
CA ALA A 76 -38.78 -5.62 -28.59
C ALA A 76 -40.27 -5.83 -28.88
N ILE A 77 -41.05 -6.22 -27.85
CA ILE A 77 -42.49 -5.95 -27.60
C ILE A 77 -42.69 -5.97 -26.05
N LEU A 78 -42.82 -4.80 -25.40
CA LEU A 78 -44.05 -4.18 -24.84
C LEU A 78 -44.76 -4.91 -23.68
N THR A 79 -44.60 -4.31 -22.49
CA THR A 79 -45.59 -3.98 -21.44
C THR A 79 -46.55 -5.06 -20.93
N GLN A 80 -46.38 -5.40 -19.64
CA GLN A 80 -47.49 -5.59 -18.71
C GLN A 80 -47.30 -4.66 -17.51
N GLN A 81 -48.34 -3.87 -17.24
CA GLN A 81 -48.50 -3.06 -16.03
C GLN A 81 -48.83 -4.01 -14.88
N ASP A 82 -48.07 -3.93 -13.79
CA ASP A 82 -48.44 -4.54 -12.53
C ASP A 82 -48.43 -3.52 -11.39
N ASN A 83 -49.39 -3.73 -10.50
CA ASN A 83 -49.94 -2.82 -9.52
C ASN A 83 -48.91 -2.15 -8.59
N LYS A 84 -49.04 -0.82 -8.46
CA LYS A 84 -48.34 -0.02 -7.44
C LYS A 84 -48.93 -0.28 -6.05
N THR A 85 -48.25 -1.08 -5.26
CA THR A 85 -48.28 -1.00 -3.79
C THR A 85 -47.41 0.19 -3.34
N PRO A 86 -47.75 0.96 -2.30
CA PRO A 86 -46.98 2.14 -1.92
C PRO A 86 -45.57 1.72 -1.53
N THR A 87 -44.61 2.17 -2.33
CA THR A 87 -43.18 1.92 -2.13
C THR A 87 -42.80 2.57 -0.81
N GLN A 88 -42.41 1.75 0.17
CA GLN A 88 -41.58 2.22 1.26
C GLN A 88 -40.37 2.88 0.61
N THR A 89 -40.21 4.18 0.83
CA THR A 89 -39.04 4.94 0.40
C THR A 89 -37.85 4.41 1.18
N SER A 90 -37.22 3.34 0.68
CA SER A 90 -35.92 2.90 1.13
C SER A 90 -34.96 4.07 0.89
N LYS A 91 -34.26 4.53 1.94
CA LYS A 91 -33.16 5.48 1.77
C LYS A 91 -32.26 5.00 0.61
N PRO A 92 -31.80 5.88 -0.29
CA PRO A 92 -30.86 5.48 -1.33
C PRO A 92 -29.63 4.86 -0.67
N GLN A 93 -29.29 3.63 -1.07
CA GLN A 93 -28.10 2.92 -0.63
C GLN A 93 -26.87 3.76 -1.04
N PHE A 94 -25.91 3.94 -0.13
CA PHE A 94 -24.69 4.69 -0.42
C PHE A 94 -23.89 4.01 -1.54
N ASP A 95 -23.68 4.75 -2.63
CA ASP A 95 -22.95 4.27 -3.79
C ASP A 95 -21.45 4.49 -3.62
N PHE A 96 -20.81 3.50 -2.99
CA PHE A 96 -19.38 3.52 -2.70
C PHE A 96 -18.52 3.64 -3.96
N ASN A 97 -18.90 2.98 -5.05
CA ASN A 97 -18.11 3.00 -6.28
C ASN A 97 -18.11 4.40 -6.91
N ASN A 98 -19.28 5.02 -7.03
CA ASN A 98 -19.37 6.38 -7.55
C ASN A 98 -18.68 7.40 -6.62
N TYR A 99 -18.78 7.22 -5.30
CA TYR A 99 -18.04 8.05 -4.34
C TYR A 99 -16.52 7.97 -4.56
N MET A 100 -15.98 6.75 -4.67
CA MET A 100 -14.56 6.53 -4.91
C MET A 100 -14.11 7.13 -6.25
N ILE A 101 -14.89 6.95 -7.33
CA ILE A 101 -14.56 7.49 -8.66
C ILE A 101 -14.54 9.02 -8.66
N ASP A 102 -15.57 9.65 -8.08
CA ASP A 102 -15.67 11.11 -8.00
C ASP A 102 -14.49 11.71 -7.21
N LYS A 103 -14.24 11.19 -6.00
CA LYS A 103 -13.13 11.68 -5.17
C LYS A 103 -11.76 11.40 -5.80
N ALA A 104 -11.55 10.23 -6.40
CA ALA A 104 -10.31 9.92 -7.11
C ALA A 104 -10.09 10.85 -8.32
N THR A 105 -11.14 11.26 -9.01
CA THR A 105 -11.06 12.22 -10.13
C THR A 105 -10.55 13.57 -9.66
N ARG A 106 -11.09 14.10 -8.56
CA ARG A 106 -10.66 15.37 -7.97
C ARG A 106 -9.23 15.31 -7.45
N VAL A 107 -8.85 14.21 -6.81
CA VAL A 107 -7.47 13.96 -6.36
C VAL A 107 -6.52 13.91 -7.55
N ASN A 108 -6.87 13.23 -8.65
CA ASN A 108 -6.03 13.19 -9.85
C ASN A 108 -5.81 14.59 -10.44
N GLN A 109 -6.87 15.42 -10.49
CA GLN A 109 -6.75 16.82 -10.94
C GLN A 109 -5.83 17.62 -10.01
N ALA A 110 -5.97 17.48 -8.69
CA ALA A 110 -5.13 18.17 -7.72
C ALA A 110 -3.66 17.75 -7.83
N LEU A 111 -3.38 16.45 -7.96
CA LEU A 111 -2.02 15.91 -8.16
C LEU A 111 -1.39 16.41 -9.47
N ASP A 112 -2.17 16.45 -10.55
CA ASP A 112 -1.70 16.94 -11.84
C ASP A 112 -1.30 18.42 -11.78
N MET A 113 -2.13 19.25 -11.14
CA MET A 113 -1.85 20.67 -10.93
C MET A 113 -0.68 20.91 -9.96
N ALA A 114 -0.48 20.04 -8.97
CA ALA A 114 0.55 20.20 -7.96
C ALA A 114 1.98 20.10 -8.51
N ILE A 115 2.19 19.32 -9.58
CA ILE A 115 3.53 19.06 -10.12
C ILE A 115 3.58 19.43 -11.60
N PRO A 116 3.66 20.71 -11.98
CA PRO A 116 3.89 21.09 -13.37
C PRO A 116 5.30 20.67 -13.82
N VAL A 117 5.46 20.34 -15.10
CA VAL A 117 6.79 20.07 -15.69
C VAL A 117 7.56 21.38 -15.82
N LYS A 118 8.74 21.42 -15.22
CA LYS A 118 9.67 22.57 -15.25
C LYS A 118 11.10 22.09 -15.31
N HIS A 119 12.06 22.98 -15.57
CA HIS A 119 13.47 22.61 -15.57
C HIS A 119 13.96 22.24 -14.14
N PRO A 120 14.72 21.14 -13.95
CA PRO A 120 15.09 20.13 -14.95
C PRO A 120 13.93 19.17 -15.28
N GLU A 121 13.53 19.08 -16.55
CA GLU A 121 12.28 18.40 -16.96
C GLU A 121 12.24 16.92 -16.58
N LYS A 122 13.36 16.21 -16.76
CA LYS A 122 13.45 14.75 -16.56
C LYS A 122 12.98 14.30 -15.16
N ILE A 123 13.27 15.07 -14.11
CA ILE A 123 12.83 14.70 -12.75
C ILE A 123 11.32 14.88 -12.59
N HIS A 124 10.78 15.98 -13.12
CA HIS A 124 9.35 16.26 -13.04
C HIS A 124 8.53 15.28 -13.87
N GLU A 125 9.03 14.89 -15.05
CA GLU A 125 8.44 13.84 -15.87
C GLU A 125 8.42 12.50 -15.13
N ALA A 126 9.53 12.09 -14.49
CA ALA A 126 9.60 10.85 -13.72
C ALA A 126 8.67 10.84 -12.50
N MET A 127 8.61 11.94 -11.74
CA MET A 127 7.67 12.09 -10.62
C MET A 127 6.22 11.96 -11.08
N ARG A 128 5.86 12.68 -12.16
CA ARG A 128 4.50 12.65 -12.72
C ARG A 128 4.14 11.31 -13.33
N TYR A 129 5.09 10.64 -13.98
CA TYR A 129 4.87 9.37 -14.67
C TYR A 129 4.23 8.34 -13.73
N SER A 130 4.82 8.12 -12.55
CA SER A 130 4.34 7.14 -11.59
C SER A 130 3.15 7.67 -10.78
N LEU A 131 3.18 8.96 -10.40
CA LEU A 131 2.11 9.56 -9.60
C LEU A 131 0.78 9.61 -10.35
N LEU A 132 0.82 9.89 -11.66
CA LEU A 132 -0.35 10.04 -12.53
C LEU A 132 -0.64 8.79 -13.37
N ALA A 133 0.05 7.67 -13.15
CA ALA A 133 -0.18 6.39 -13.85
C ALA A 133 -1.57 5.75 -13.58
N GLY A 134 -2.44 6.41 -12.82
CA GLY A 134 -3.71 5.87 -12.33
C GLY A 134 -3.54 5.17 -10.99
N GLY A 135 -4.62 4.61 -10.43
CA GLY A 135 -4.64 3.94 -9.13
C GLY A 135 -6.00 4.10 -8.46
N LYS A 136 -6.32 3.26 -7.48
CA LYS A 136 -7.60 3.32 -6.76
C LYS A 136 -7.76 4.58 -5.88
N ARG A 137 -6.66 5.26 -5.58
CA ARG A 137 -6.58 6.46 -4.71
C ARG A 137 -7.22 6.29 -3.32
N VAL A 138 -7.15 5.08 -2.77
CA VAL A 138 -7.75 4.74 -1.47
C VAL A 138 -7.29 5.69 -0.36
N ARG A 139 -5.98 5.92 -0.24
CA ARG A 139 -5.41 6.78 0.81
C ARG A 139 -5.88 8.24 0.71
N PRO A 140 -5.80 8.92 -0.45
CA PRO A 140 -6.37 10.26 -0.62
C PRO A 140 -7.85 10.36 -0.27
N VAL A 141 -8.65 9.40 -0.75
CA VAL A 141 -10.10 9.41 -0.51
C VAL A 141 -10.40 9.23 0.97
N LEU A 142 -9.65 8.37 1.67
CA LEU A 142 -9.74 8.19 3.11
C LEU A 142 -9.38 9.46 3.90
N CYS A 143 -8.35 10.18 3.46
CA CYS A 143 -7.96 11.45 4.07
C CYS A 143 -9.11 12.49 3.97
N ILE A 144 -9.73 12.58 2.80
CA ILE A 144 -10.88 13.46 2.56
C ILE A 144 -12.09 13.01 3.42
N ALA A 145 -12.42 11.72 3.41
CA ALA A 145 -13.54 11.18 4.17
C ALA A 145 -13.40 11.43 5.68
N ALA A 146 -12.20 11.23 6.24
CA ALA A 146 -11.93 11.51 7.65
C ALA A 146 -12.07 13.00 8.00
N CYS A 147 -11.68 13.90 7.10
CA CYS A 147 -11.88 15.35 7.27
C CYS A 147 -13.38 15.71 7.29
N GLU A 148 -14.14 15.20 6.34
CA GLU A 148 -15.59 15.43 6.23
C GLU A 148 -16.36 14.88 7.45
N LEU A 149 -15.92 13.71 7.94
CA LEU A 149 -16.48 13.02 9.10
C LEU A 149 -16.48 13.90 10.35
N VAL A 150 -15.34 14.54 10.65
CA VAL A 150 -15.16 15.39 11.83
C VAL A 150 -15.63 16.84 11.63
N GLY A 151 -16.28 17.13 10.50
CA GLY A 151 -16.91 18.44 10.23
C GLY A 151 -16.10 19.40 9.36
N GLY A 152 -14.93 18.99 8.88
CA GLY A 152 -14.18 19.72 7.86
C GLY A 152 -14.78 19.59 6.47
N ASP A 153 -14.15 20.24 5.50
CA ASP A 153 -14.50 20.13 4.09
C ASP A 153 -13.33 19.55 3.26
N GLU A 154 -13.64 19.05 2.07
CA GLU A 154 -12.67 18.40 1.18
C GLU A 154 -11.44 19.28 0.89
N SER A 155 -11.63 20.59 0.69
CA SER A 155 -10.52 21.48 0.34
C SER A 155 -9.53 21.70 1.50
N ALA A 156 -9.97 21.54 2.75
CA ALA A 156 -9.08 21.58 3.91
C ALA A 156 -8.12 20.37 3.95
N ALA A 157 -8.52 19.23 3.36
CA ALA A 157 -7.74 18.00 3.34
C ALA A 157 -7.04 17.70 2.01
N MET A 158 -7.38 18.38 0.91
CA MET A 158 -6.86 18.05 -0.43
C MET A 158 -5.32 18.08 -0.51
N ALA A 159 -4.68 19.04 0.16
CA ALA A 159 -3.21 19.12 0.22
C ALA A 159 -2.60 17.90 0.93
N ALA A 160 -3.19 17.44 2.03
CA ALA A 160 -2.79 16.23 2.74
C ALA A 160 -3.07 14.97 1.94
N ALA A 161 -4.24 14.89 1.30
CA ALA A 161 -4.59 13.78 0.42
C ALA A 161 -3.57 13.62 -0.71
N CYS A 162 -3.14 14.73 -1.32
CA CYS A 162 -2.08 14.73 -2.32
C CYS A 162 -0.73 14.31 -1.74
N ALA A 163 -0.35 14.86 -0.59
CA ALA A 163 0.92 14.54 0.09
C ALA A 163 1.05 13.04 0.41
N VAL A 164 -0.03 12.43 0.92
CA VAL A 164 -0.05 10.99 1.22
C VAL A 164 0.08 10.14 -0.07
N GLU A 165 -0.53 10.53 -1.18
CA GLU A 165 -0.35 9.81 -2.46
C GLU A 165 1.03 9.99 -3.06
N MET A 166 1.66 11.16 -2.87
CA MET A 166 3.05 11.40 -3.27
C MET A 166 3.99 10.47 -2.50
N ILE A 167 3.77 10.33 -1.19
CA ILE A 167 4.52 9.38 -0.34
C ILE A 167 4.24 7.93 -0.73
N HIS A 168 2.98 7.57 -0.96
CA HIS A 168 2.65 6.22 -1.42
C HIS A 168 3.33 5.91 -2.76
N THR A 169 3.33 6.88 -3.67
CA THR A 169 3.96 6.70 -4.98
C THR A 169 5.48 6.59 -4.85
N MET A 170 6.12 7.42 -4.03
CA MET A 170 7.58 7.33 -3.86
C MET A 170 8.01 6.00 -3.25
N SER A 171 7.22 5.46 -2.30
CA SER A 171 7.54 4.16 -1.72
C SER A 171 7.52 3.09 -2.80
N LEU A 172 6.54 3.09 -3.71
CA LEU A 172 6.48 2.15 -4.84
C LEU A 172 7.63 2.34 -5.84
N ILE A 173 8.02 3.58 -6.14
CA ILE A 173 9.16 3.85 -7.03
C ILE A 173 10.45 3.21 -6.48
N HIS A 174 10.67 3.31 -5.17
CA HIS A 174 11.84 2.72 -4.51
C HIS A 174 11.72 1.20 -4.36
N ASP A 175 10.54 0.68 -4.02
CA ASP A 175 10.22 -0.75 -3.95
C ASP A 175 10.54 -1.46 -5.29
N ASP A 176 10.25 -0.80 -6.41
CA ASP A 176 10.48 -1.32 -7.76
C ASP A 176 11.96 -1.36 -8.18
N LEU A 177 12.90 -0.80 -7.41
CA LEU A 177 14.31 -0.72 -7.82
C LEU A 177 14.99 -2.10 -7.88
N PRO A 178 16.05 -2.28 -8.70
CA PRO A 178 16.77 -3.55 -8.80
C PRO A 178 17.37 -4.09 -7.49
N CYS A 179 17.63 -3.20 -6.52
CA CYS A 179 18.15 -3.58 -5.20
C CYS A 179 17.06 -3.89 -4.17
N MET A 180 15.78 -3.79 -4.56
CA MET A 180 14.59 -4.08 -3.76
C MET A 180 13.85 -5.22 -4.47
N ASP A 181 12.60 -5.03 -4.93
CA ASP A 181 11.81 -6.09 -5.56
C ASP A 181 12.22 -6.34 -7.03
N ASN A 182 12.96 -5.41 -7.65
CA ASN A 182 13.40 -5.49 -9.05
C ASN A 182 12.25 -5.72 -10.05
N ASP A 183 11.10 -5.09 -9.81
CA ASP A 183 9.90 -5.22 -10.64
C ASP A 183 10.05 -4.48 -11.98
N ASP A 184 9.69 -5.14 -13.08
CA ASP A 184 9.71 -4.55 -14.43
C ASP A 184 8.44 -3.76 -14.75
N LEU A 185 7.31 -4.07 -14.10
CA LEU A 185 5.99 -3.50 -14.38
C LEU A 185 5.26 -3.06 -13.11
N ARG A 186 4.62 -1.89 -13.14
CA ARG A 186 3.73 -1.37 -12.09
C ARG A 186 2.51 -0.72 -12.73
N ARG A 187 1.31 -1.07 -12.25
CA ARG A 187 0.01 -0.56 -12.77
C ARG A 187 -0.13 -0.73 -14.30
N GLY A 188 0.37 -1.85 -14.84
CA GLY A 188 0.31 -2.17 -16.27
C GLY A 188 1.28 -1.38 -17.16
N LYS A 189 2.24 -0.64 -16.57
CA LYS A 189 3.27 0.13 -17.29
C LYS A 189 4.67 -0.24 -16.80
N PRO A 190 5.73 -0.01 -17.59
CA PRO A 190 7.11 -0.17 -17.13
C PRO A 190 7.39 0.66 -15.87
N THR A 191 8.14 0.11 -14.93
CA THR A 191 8.53 0.83 -13.70
C THR A 191 9.41 2.04 -13.99
N THR A 192 9.46 2.99 -13.06
CA THR A 192 10.18 4.27 -13.23
C THR A 192 11.64 4.05 -13.65
N HIS A 193 12.32 3.08 -13.04
CA HIS A 193 13.72 2.81 -13.32
C HIS A 193 13.94 2.23 -14.73
N LYS A 194 12.96 1.48 -15.28
CA LYS A 194 13.02 1.00 -16.67
C LYS A 194 12.86 2.12 -17.69
N VAL A 195 12.08 3.15 -17.37
CA VAL A 195 11.83 4.26 -18.30
C VAL A 195 12.92 5.33 -18.20
N PHE A 196 13.35 5.69 -16.98
CA PHE A 196 14.18 6.87 -16.76
C PHE A 196 15.61 6.57 -16.29
N GLY A 197 15.90 5.32 -15.90
CA GLY A 197 17.13 4.90 -15.23
C GLY A 197 16.99 4.85 -13.71
N GLU A 198 17.84 4.05 -13.06
CA GLU A 198 17.85 3.89 -11.59
C GLU A 198 18.17 5.21 -10.87
N ASP A 199 19.12 5.98 -11.40
CA ASP A 199 19.53 7.28 -10.87
C ASP A 199 18.34 8.27 -10.77
N VAL A 200 17.57 8.38 -11.85
CA VAL A 200 16.39 9.24 -11.89
C VAL A 200 15.24 8.68 -11.06
N ALA A 201 15.07 7.35 -11.00
CA ALA A 201 14.04 6.73 -10.18
C ALA A 201 14.26 7.01 -8.68
N VAL A 202 15.50 6.85 -8.18
CA VAL A 202 15.86 7.20 -6.80
C VAL A 202 15.52 8.66 -6.51
N LEU A 203 16.03 9.57 -7.35
CA LEU A 203 15.82 11.01 -7.17
C LEU A 203 14.34 11.42 -7.29
N ALA A 204 13.56 10.75 -8.13
CA ALA A 204 12.13 11.02 -8.29
C ALA A 204 11.37 10.64 -7.02
N GLY A 205 11.72 9.51 -6.41
CA GLY A 205 11.20 9.11 -5.11
C GLY A 205 11.56 10.12 -4.00
N ASP A 206 12.82 10.52 -3.90
CA ASP A 206 13.30 11.50 -2.91
C ASP A 206 12.63 12.87 -3.08
N SER A 207 12.42 13.28 -4.34
CA SER A 207 11.75 14.53 -4.69
C SER A 207 10.27 14.49 -4.32
N LEU A 208 9.57 13.38 -4.54
CA LEU A 208 8.17 13.21 -4.13
C LEU A 208 8.02 13.21 -2.61
N LEU A 209 8.94 12.55 -1.89
CA LEU A 209 8.97 12.57 -0.43
C LEU A 209 9.13 14.00 0.11
N SER A 210 10.12 14.74 -0.40
CA SER A 210 10.36 16.13 0.02
C SER A 210 9.20 17.04 -0.36
N PHE A 211 8.66 16.89 -1.56
CA PHE A 211 7.58 17.72 -2.07
C PHE A 211 6.25 17.43 -1.36
N ALA A 212 6.00 16.22 -0.85
CA ALA A 212 4.81 15.92 -0.07
C ALA A 212 4.68 16.85 1.16
N PHE A 213 5.77 17.04 1.90
CA PHE A 213 5.81 17.96 3.04
C PHE A 213 5.68 19.42 2.63
N GLU A 214 6.41 19.84 1.58
CA GLU A 214 6.28 21.20 1.05
C GLU A 214 4.85 21.50 0.62
N HIS A 215 4.23 20.58 -0.12
CA HIS A 215 2.88 20.71 -0.65
C HIS A 215 1.84 20.75 0.47
N LEU A 216 1.96 19.88 1.48
CA LEU A 216 1.10 19.88 2.66
C LEU A 216 1.13 21.25 3.36
N VAL A 217 2.32 21.82 3.58
CA VAL A 217 2.45 23.11 4.29
C VAL A 217 1.97 24.29 3.44
N LYS A 218 2.40 24.37 2.17
CA LYS A 218 2.15 25.54 1.32
C LYS A 218 0.75 25.58 0.70
N SER A 219 0.13 24.42 0.49
CA SER A 219 -1.14 24.31 -0.24
C SER A 219 -2.34 24.11 0.66
N THR A 220 -2.14 23.93 1.97
CA THR A 220 -3.26 23.90 2.92
C THR A 220 -3.84 25.31 3.09
N PRO A 221 -5.15 25.52 2.89
CA PRO A 221 -5.77 26.84 2.96
C PRO A 221 -5.74 27.43 4.39
N ALA A 222 -4.98 28.52 4.56
CA ALA A 222 -4.76 29.17 5.85
C ALA A 222 -6.04 29.79 6.45
N GLU A 223 -7.02 30.11 5.62
CA GLU A 223 -8.34 30.60 6.03
C GLU A 223 -9.24 29.51 6.61
N LYS A 224 -8.92 28.23 6.38
CA LYS A 224 -9.68 27.06 6.89
C LYS A 224 -8.95 26.32 7.99
N VAL A 225 -7.63 26.21 7.89
CA VAL A 225 -6.81 25.42 8.81
C VAL A 225 -5.72 26.30 9.42
N ASN A 226 -5.69 26.37 10.74
CA ASN A 226 -4.63 27.09 11.44
C ASN A 226 -3.27 26.38 11.34
N ALA A 227 -2.19 27.15 11.42
CA ALA A 227 -0.82 26.63 11.28
C ALA A 227 -0.46 25.53 12.29
N GLY A 228 -1.02 25.55 13.51
CA GLY A 228 -0.77 24.53 14.53
C GLY A 228 -1.25 23.14 14.11
N LYS A 229 -2.43 23.06 13.48
CA LYS A 229 -2.96 21.81 12.90
C LYS A 229 -2.09 21.31 11.75
N VAL A 230 -1.62 22.21 10.89
CA VAL A 230 -0.71 21.86 9.78
C VAL A 230 0.61 21.28 10.30
N VAL A 231 1.22 21.92 11.30
CA VAL A 231 2.46 21.42 11.93
C VAL A 231 2.24 20.06 12.58
N ARG A 232 1.11 19.86 13.28
CA ARG A 232 0.75 18.56 13.84
C ARG A 232 0.62 17.49 12.75
N ALA A 233 -0.10 17.79 11.66
CA ALA A 233 -0.27 16.89 10.52
C ALA A 233 1.08 16.51 9.86
N VAL A 234 2.01 17.46 9.73
CA VAL A 234 3.38 17.21 9.28
C VAL A 234 4.11 16.24 10.22
N GLY A 235 4.01 16.44 11.54
CA GLY A 235 4.61 15.55 12.53
C GLY A 235 4.09 14.12 12.46
N GLU A 236 2.77 13.97 12.36
CA GLU A 236 2.10 12.66 12.19
C GLU A 236 2.55 11.95 10.91
N LEU A 237 2.63 12.68 9.80
CA LEU A 237 3.08 12.12 8.53
C LEU A 237 4.55 11.69 8.59
N ALA A 238 5.42 12.51 9.17
CA ALA A 238 6.83 12.19 9.33
C ALA A 238 7.05 10.96 10.21
N GLN A 239 6.31 10.85 11.33
CA GLN A 239 6.38 9.67 12.18
C GLN A 239 5.91 8.41 11.44
N ALA A 240 4.80 8.50 10.71
CA ALA A 240 4.20 7.36 10.02
C ALA A 240 5.07 6.78 8.88
N ILE A 241 5.95 7.59 8.29
CA ILE A 241 6.78 7.16 7.15
C ILE A 241 8.24 6.87 7.52
N GLY A 242 8.67 7.29 8.72
CA GLY A 242 10.04 7.15 9.18
C GLY A 242 10.41 5.74 9.63
N ALA A 243 11.51 5.65 10.39
CA ALA A 243 12.09 4.39 10.88
C ALA A 243 11.25 3.63 11.93
N GLU A 244 10.18 4.25 12.44
CA GLU A 244 9.18 3.61 13.31
C GLU A 244 7.85 3.34 12.57
N GLY A 245 7.82 3.62 11.26
CA GLY A 245 6.63 3.56 10.43
C GLY A 245 6.86 2.73 9.17
N LEU A 246 6.48 3.28 8.01
CA LEU A 246 6.58 2.62 6.71
C LEU A 246 7.94 1.97 6.45
N VAL A 247 9.02 2.71 6.69
CA VAL A 247 10.39 2.20 6.46
C VAL A 247 10.72 1.04 7.39
N ALA A 248 10.22 1.03 8.62
CA ALA A 248 10.41 -0.08 9.56
C ALA A 248 9.84 -1.39 8.97
N GLY A 249 8.61 -1.31 8.47
CA GLY A 249 7.93 -2.44 7.84
C GLY A 249 8.66 -2.94 6.61
N GLN A 250 9.16 -2.02 5.78
CA GLN A 250 9.93 -2.38 4.59
C GLN A 250 11.24 -3.10 4.94
N VAL A 251 11.97 -2.59 5.93
CA VAL A 251 13.24 -3.20 6.36
C VAL A 251 13.00 -4.59 6.92
N VAL A 252 11.99 -4.76 7.77
CA VAL A 252 11.68 -6.07 8.36
C VAL A 252 11.19 -7.07 7.29
N ASP A 253 10.37 -6.64 6.32
CA ASP A 253 9.91 -7.49 5.21
C ASP A 253 11.11 -8.05 4.42
N ILE A 254 12.04 -7.19 4.00
CA ILE A 254 13.26 -7.61 3.26
C ILE A 254 14.11 -8.60 4.06
N HIS A 255 14.30 -8.37 5.36
CA HIS A 255 15.10 -9.26 6.20
C HIS A 255 14.37 -10.56 6.57
N SER A 256 13.06 -10.61 6.34
CA SER A 256 12.22 -11.78 6.58
C SER A 256 12.14 -12.70 5.36
N GLU A 257 12.54 -12.25 4.17
CA GLU A 257 12.54 -13.09 2.98
C GLU A 257 13.51 -14.26 3.11
N GLY A 258 13.00 -15.49 2.91
CA GLY A 258 13.78 -16.71 3.02
C GLY A 258 14.19 -17.10 4.44
N VAL A 259 13.64 -16.43 5.47
CA VAL A 259 13.86 -16.79 6.88
C VAL A 259 12.73 -17.70 7.37
N ASP A 260 13.11 -18.90 7.81
CA ASP A 260 12.19 -19.84 8.45
C ASP A 260 11.78 -19.38 9.85
N GLY A 261 10.56 -19.73 10.28
CA GLY A 261 10.13 -19.58 11.67
C GLY A 261 9.61 -18.20 12.07
N ILE A 262 9.26 -17.34 11.11
CA ILE A 262 8.56 -16.07 11.38
C ILE A 262 7.22 -16.37 12.05
N GLY A 263 7.02 -15.78 13.24
CA GLY A 263 5.79 -15.90 14.01
C GLY A 263 4.70 -14.92 13.57
N ILE A 264 3.49 -15.11 14.08
CA ILE A 264 2.33 -14.24 13.80
C ILE A 264 2.62 -12.79 14.20
N GLU A 265 3.30 -12.57 15.33
CA GLU A 265 3.63 -11.22 15.83
C GLU A 265 4.52 -10.43 14.87
N GLU A 266 5.51 -11.10 14.27
CA GLU A 266 6.41 -10.48 13.29
C GLU A 266 5.70 -10.22 11.96
N LEU A 267 4.84 -11.15 11.52
CA LEU A 267 4.00 -10.96 10.33
C LEU A 267 3.04 -9.76 10.50
N GLU A 268 2.40 -9.66 11.66
CA GLU A 268 1.57 -8.50 12.01
C GLU A 268 2.38 -7.22 12.05
N PHE A 269 3.60 -7.25 12.60
CA PHE A 269 4.50 -6.09 12.58
C PHE A 269 4.75 -5.62 11.14
N ILE A 270 5.11 -6.53 10.22
CA ILE A 270 5.33 -6.21 8.81
C ILE A 270 4.08 -5.57 8.20
N HIS A 271 2.91 -6.19 8.34
CA HIS A 271 1.69 -5.68 7.73
C HIS A 271 1.24 -4.33 8.29
N ILE A 272 1.32 -4.16 9.62
CA ILE A 272 1.00 -2.90 10.29
C ILE A 272 1.91 -1.78 9.76
N HIS A 273 3.22 -2.03 9.67
CA HIS A 273 4.16 -0.98 9.32
C HIS A 273 4.23 -0.74 7.80
N LYS A 274 4.27 -1.78 6.97
CA LYS A 274 4.36 -1.65 5.50
C LYS A 274 3.06 -1.09 4.89
N THR A 275 1.90 -1.46 5.44
CA THR A 275 0.59 -1.11 4.85
C THR A 275 -0.25 -0.20 5.73
N ALA A 276 -0.50 -0.59 6.98
CA ALA A 276 -1.49 0.09 7.80
C ALA A 276 -1.03 1.50 8.21
N LYS A 277 0.27 1.72 8.47
CA LYS A 277 0.80 3.02 8.92
C LYS A 277 0.49 4.19 7.98
N LEU A 278 0.57 3.99 6.67
CA LEU A 278 0.24 5.06 5.73
C LEU A 278 -1.28 5.27 5.58
N LEU A 279 -2.09 4.24 5.85
CA LEU A 279 -3.55 4.40 5.98
C LEU A 279 -3.90 5.16 7.26
N GLU A 280 -3.27 4.82 8.39
CA GLU A 280 -3.38 5.55 9.67
C GLU A 280 -3.08 7.04 9.44
N ALA A 281 -1.94 7.35 8.80
CA ALA A 281 -1.58 8.71 8.46
C ALA A 281 -2.68 9.40 7.64
N ALA A 282 -3.19 8.76 6.59
CA ALA A 282 -4.21 9.36 5.73
C ALA A 282 -5.43 9.85 6.53
N LEU A 283 -6.01 8.98 7.38
CA LEU A 283 -7.17 9.35 8.17
C LEU A 283 -6.85 10.35 9.27
N VAL A 284 -5.73 10.16 9.98
CA VAL A 284 -5.30 11.05 11.07
C VAL A 284 -5.07 12.47 10.55
N LEU A 285 -4.41 12.62 9.41
CA LEU A 285 -4.21 13.91 8.76
C LEU A 285 -5.55 14.56 8.40
N GLY A 286 -6.47 13.78 7.81
CA GLY A 286 -7.83 14.26 7.50
C GLY A 286 -8.56 14.76 8.73
N ALA A 287 -8.57 13.97 9.80
CA ALA A 287 -9.23 14.32 11.06
C ALA A 287 -8.63 15.56 11.73
N ILE A 288 -7.31 15.68 11.78
CA ILE A 288 -6.62 16.85 12.35
C ILE A 288 -6.99 18.12 11.58
N LEU A 289 -6.91 18.07 10.25
CA LEU A 289 -7.19 19.23 9.39
C LEU A 289 -8.68 19.60 9.40
N GLY A 290 -9.57 18.60 9.46
CA GLY A 290 -11.01 18.80 9.61
C GLY A 290 -11.43 19.32 10.98
N GLY A 291 -10.54 19.26 11.97
CA GLY A 291 -10.77 19.78 13.31
C GLY A 291 -11.40 18.80 14.29
N GLY A 292 -11.22 17.52 14.06
CA GLY A 292 -11.54 16.48 15.02
C GLY A 292 -10.78 16.65 16.33
N THR A 293 -11.42 16.18 17.40
CA THR A 293 -10.85 16.05 18.73
C THR A 293 -9.78 14.97 18.77
N ASP A 294 -8.95 14.97 19.82
CA ASP A 294 -7.90 13.94 19.97
C ASP A 294 -8.49 12.52 20.11
N ASP A 295 -9.67 12.39 20.71
CA ASP A 295 -10.37 11.10 20.78
C ASP A 295 -10.81 10.64 19.38
N GLU A 296 -11.44 11.51 18.59
CA GLU A 296 -11.85 11.18 17.22
C GLU A 296 -10.65 10.81 16.34
N VAL A 297 -9.53 11.53 16.48
CA VAL A 297 -8.27 11.22 15.78
C VAL A 297 -7.76 9.83 16.16
N GLU A 298 -7.76 9.48 17.45
CA GLU A 298 -7.26 8.18 17.91
C GLU A 298 -8.20 7.02 17.54
N ARG A 299 -9.52 7.25 17.55
CA ARG A 299 -10.49 6.27 17.04
C ARG A 299 -10.28 6.01 15.55
N LEU A 300 -10.05 7.04 14.75
CA LEU A 300 -9.75 6.89 13.33
C LEU A 300 -8.38 6.23 13.08
N ARG A 301 -7.40 6.44 13.96
CA ARG A 301 -6.13 5.69 13.93
C ARG A 301 -6.36 4.19 14.16
N ARG A 302 -7.14 3.82 15.17
CA ARG A 302 -7.50 2.42 15.45
C ARG A 302 -8.30 1.79 14.31
N PHE A 303 -9.27 2.51 13.76
CA PHE A 303 -10.01 2.09 12.55
C PHE A 303 -9.04 1.80 11.39
N ALA A 304 -8.16 2.74 11.08
CA ALA A 304 -7.21 2.63 9.97
C ALA A 304 -6.24 1.46 10.14
N ARG A 305 -5.77 1.21 11.36
CA ARG A 305 -4.95 0.05 11.71
C ARG A 305 -5.69 -1.26 11.45
N GLY A 306 -6.94 -1.36 11.91
CA GLY A 306 -7.80 -2.52 11.72
C GLY A 306 -8.04 -2.84 10.25
N ILE A 307 -8.46 -1.85 9.44
CA ILE A 307 -8.68 -2.07 8.00
C ILE A 307 -7.38 -2.35 7.23
N GLY A 308 -6.25 -1.80 7.68
CA GLY A 308 -4.94 -2.03 7.06
C GLY A 308 -4.48 -3.46 7.25
N LEU A 309 -4.66 -4.01 8.45
CA LEU A 309 -4.36 -5.42 8.74
C LEU A 309 -5.37 -6.35 8.04
N LEU A 310 -6.67 -6.01 8.10
CA LEU A 310 -7.72 -6.73 7.39
C LEU A 310 -7.40 -6.88 5.90
N PHE A 311 -6.92 -5.81 5.24
CA PHE A 311 -6.57 -5.83 3.83
C PHE A 311 -5.53 -6.90 3.51
N GLN A 312 -4.50 -7.03 4.35
CA GLN A 312 -3.41 -7.99 4.17
C GLN A 312 -3.87 -9.42 4.47
N VAL A 313 -4.62 -9.64 5.56
CA VAL A 313 -5.20 -10.95 5.87
C VAL A 313 -6.10 -11.44 4.72
N VAL A 314 -6.93 -10.56 4.15
CA VAL A 314 -7.77 -10.91 3.00
C VAL A 314 -6.94 -11.16 1.73
N ASP A 315 -5.86 -10.40 1.49
CA ASP A 315 -4.98 -10.66 0.34
C ASP A 315 -4.32 -12.04 0.43
N ASP A 316 -3.80 -12.41 1.60
CA ASP A 316 -3.22 -13.72 1.86
C ASP A 316 -4.23 -14.86 1.65
N ILE A 317 -5.47 -14.68 2.14
CA ILE A 317 -6.57 -15.64 1.94
C ILE A 317 -6.87 -15.80 0.45
N LEU A 318 -6.92 -14.69 -0.30
CA LEU A 318 -7.22 -14.71 -1.72
C LEU A 318 -6.09 -15.37 -2.53
N ASP A 319 -4.82 -15.11 -2.20
CA ASP A 319 -3.66 -15.68 -2.90
C ASP A 319 -3.64 -17.22 -2.84
N VAL A 320 -4.12 -17.80 -1.74
CA VAL A 320 -4.18 -19.26 -1.57
C VAL A 320 -5.51 -19.89 -2.02
N THR A 321 -6.58 -19.11 -2.23
CA THR A 321 -7.92 -19.66 -2.55
C THR A 321 -8.41 -19.38 -3.97
N LYS A 322 -7.83 -18.40 -4.67
CA LYS A 322 -8.27 -17.99 -6.01
C LYS A 322 -7.25 -18.36 -7.07
N SER A 323 -7.73 -18.56 -8.30
CA SER A 323 -6.87 -18.77 -9.46
C SER A 323 -6.16 -17.47 -9.90
N SER A 324 -5.09 -17.61 -10.68
CA SER A 324 -4.34 -16.46 -11.21
C SER A 324 -5.22 -15.58 -12.12
N GLU A 325 -6.14 -16.21 -12.85
CA GLU A 325 -7.10 -15.55 -13.73
C GLU A 325 -8.12 -14.70 -12.94
N GLU A 326 -8.52 -15.14 -11.76
CA GLU A 326 -9.48 -14.42 -10.90
C GLU A 326 -8.85 -13.23 -10.18
N LEU A 327 -7.57 -13.34 -9.78
CA LEU A 327 -6.86 -12.27 -9.07
C LEU A 327 -6.23 -11.22 -9.99
N GLY A 328 -6.03 -11.54 -11.28
CA GLY A 328 -5.28 -10.69 -12.19
C GLY A 328 -3.79 -10.56 -11.86
N LYS A 329 -3.29 -11.41 -10.94
CA LYS A 329 -1.88 -11.62 -10.58
C LYS A 329 -1.60 -13.13 -10.54
N THR A 330 -0.34 -13.54 -10.62
CA THR A 330 0.03 -14.96 -10.43
C THR A 330 -0.32 -15.41 -9.01
N ALA A 331 -1.34 -16.25 -8.87
CA ALA A 331 -1.76 -16.84 -7.61
C ALA A 331 -0.73 -17.88 -7.12
N GLY A 332 -0.58 -18.03 -5.81
CA GLY A 332 0.36 -18.97 -5.19
C GLY A 332 1.82 -18.54 -5.34
N LYS A 333 2.10 -17.29 -5.68
CA LYS A 333 3.47 -16.73 -5.65
C LYS A 333 4.07 -16.86 -4.27
N ASP A 334 3.27 -16.66 -3.23
CA ASP A 334 3.73 -16.74 -1.85
C ASP A 334 4.09 -18.18 -1.45
N LEU A 335 3.40 -19.19 -2.00
CA LEU A 335 3.77 -20.60 -1.84
C LEU A 335 5.10 -20.93 -2.54
N VAL A 336 5.37 -20.31 -3.70
CA VAL A 336 6.61 -20.51 -4.47
C VAL A 336 7.79 -19.76 -3.85
N ALA A 337 7.55 -18.59 -3.27
CA ALA A 337 8.55 -17.78 -2.56
C ALA A 337 8.74 -18.19 -1.08
N ASP A 338 8.04 -19.24 -0.64
CA ASP A 338 7.95 -19.69 0.76
C ASP A 338 7.60 -18.58 1.77
N LYS A 339 6.90 -17.55 1.29
CA LYS A 339 6.53 -16.39 2.09
C LYS A 339 5.60 -16.80 3.23
N VAL A 340 5.81 -16.18 4.39
CA VAL A 340 4.99 -16.45 5.58
C VAL A 340 3.70 -15.63 5.48
N THR A 341 2.57 -16.33 5.50
CA THR A 341 1.21 -15.74 5.35
C THR A 341 0.31 -16.19 6.50
N PHE A 342 -0.79 -15.48 6.72
CA PHE A 342 -1.77 -15.87 7.75
C PHE A 342 -2.32 -17.30 7.55
N PRO A 343 -2.77 -17.71 6.35
CA PRO A 343 -3.22 -19.08 6.14
C PRO A 343 -2.15 -20.13 6.45
N LYS A 344 -0.86 -19.85 6.20
CA LYS A 344 0.25 -20.76 6.54
C LYS A 344 0.45 -20.89 8.06
N LEU A 345 0.29 -19.80 8.82
CA LEU A 345 0.52 -19.77 10.26
C LEU A 345 -0.67 -20.25 11.11
N MET A 346 -1.90 -19.92 10.73
CA MET A 346 -3.09 -20.21 11.54
C MET A 346 -4.14 -21.08 10.84
N GLY A 347 -3.98 -21.35 9.55
CA GLY A 347 -4.99 -22.06 8.74
C GLY A 347 -6.03 -21.11 8.14
N ILE A 348 -6.67 -21.56 7.06
CA ILE A 348 -7.56 -20.73 6.25
C ILE A 348 -8.85 -20.34 6.99
N GLU A 349 -9.42 -21.26 7.78
CA GLU A 349 -10.63 -21.00 8.57
C GLU A 349 -10.38 -19.94 9.64
N LYS A 350 -9.30 -20.08 10.42
CA LYS A 350 -8.93 -19.09 11.45
C LYS A 350 -8.56 -17.75 10.85
N SER A 351 -7.94 -17.73 9.66
CA SER A 351 -7.66 -16.48 8.95
C SER A 351 -8.94 -15.75 8.56
N ARG A 352 -9.99 -16.47 8.13
CA ARG A 352 -11.31 -15.89 7.83
C ARG A 352 -12.01 -15.37 9.08
N GLU A 353 -11.99 -16.12 10.17
CA GLU A 353 -12.51 -15.67 11.48
C GLU A 353 -11.77 -14.41 11.95
N TYR A 354 -10.45 -14.36 11.77
CA TYR A 354 -9.65 -13.20 12.11
C TYR A 354 -10.00 -11.98 11.25
N ALA A 355 -10.13 -12.15 9.94
CA ALA A 355 -10.57 -11.08 9.03
C ALA A 355 -11.96 -10.55 9.42
N GLN A 356 -12.92 -11.43 9.74
CA GLN A 356 -14.24 -11.00 10.19
C GLN A 356 -14.15 -10.16 11.47
N ARG A 357 -13.40 -10.62 12.46
CA ARG A 357 -13.19 -9.90 13.73
C ARG A 357 -12.54 -8.53 13.51
N LEU A 358 -11.50 -8.44 12.67
CA LEU A 358 -10.86 -7.16 12.33
C LEU A 358 -11.84 -6.18 11.67
N ASN A 359 -12.74 -6.66 10.80
CA ASN A 359 -13.75 -5.83 10.17
C ASN A 359 -14.77 -5.29 11.19
N GLU A 360 -15.23 -6.15 12.11
CA GLU A 360 -16.15 -5.78 13.19
C GLU A 360 -15.50 -4.76 14.15
N GLU A 361 -14.33 -5.08 14.69
CA GLU A 361 -13.56 -4.20 15.61
C GLU A 361 -13.22 -2.85 14.97
N ALA A 362 -12.90 -2.82 13.66
CA ALA A 362 -12.69 -1.57 12.94
C ALA A 362 -13.98 -0.73 12.91
N LYS A 363 -15.12 -1.31 12.51
CA LYS A 363 -16.39 -0.57 12.41
C LYS A 363 -16.88 -0.02 13.75
N GLU A 364 -16.64 -0.72 14.86
CA GLU A 364 -16.92 -0.20 16.22
C GLU A 364 -16.17 1.11 16.53
N GLN A 365 -15.00 1.35 15.92
CA GLN A 365 -14.30 2.62 16.07
C GLN A 365 -15.02 3.80 15.39
N LEU A 366 -16.08 3.54 14.62
CA LEU A 366 -16.91 4.57 14.00
C LEU A 366 -18.23 4.85 14.76
N ASP A 367 -18.49 4.13 15.86
CA ASP A 367 -19.70 4.34 16.67
C ASP A 367 -19.79 5.76 17.23
N GLY A 368 -20.97 6.38 17.22
CA GLY A 368 -21.15 7.74 17.75
C GLY A 368 -20.61 8.86 16.87
N PHE A 369 -19.98 8.57 15.73
CA PHE A 369 -19.89 9.53 14.63
C PHE A 369 -21.24 9.66 13.92
N ASP A 370 -21.39 10.71 13.11
CA ASP A 370 -22.55 10.84 12.22
C ASP A 370 -22.58 9.67 11.21
N VAL A 371 -23.70 8.96 11.17
CA VAL A 371 -23.85 7.71 10.39
C VAL A 371 -23.72 7.96 8.90
N ASP A 372 -24.27 9.06 8.39
CA ASP A 372 -24.24 9.36 6.96
C ASP A 372 -22.82 9.75 6.54
N LYS A 373 -22.08 10.47 7.40
CA LYS A 373 -20.67 10.81 7.17
C LYS A 373 -19.70 9.65 7.38
N ALA A 374 -20.02 8.69 8.25
CA ALA A 374 -19.18 7.50 8.48
C ALA A 374 -19.29 6.47 7.34
N MET A 375 -20.35 6.56 6.54
CA MET A 375 -20.67 5.60 5.49
C MET A 375 -19.54 5.31 4.47
N PRO A 376 -18.74 6.28 4.00
CA PRO A 376 -17.59 6.00 3.13
C PRO A 376 -16.56 5.07 3.78
N LEU A 377 -16.32 5.22 5.09
CA LEU A 377 -15.36 4.40 5.84
C LEU A 377 -15.90 3.00 6.10
N ILE A 378 -17.18 2.90 6.48
CA ILE A 378 -17.88 1.61 6.66
C ILE A 378 -17.89 0.83 5.34
N ALA A 379 -18.28 1.48 4.24
CA ALA A 379 -18.35 0.86 2.93
C ALA A 379 -16.97 0.40 2.43
N LEU A 380 -15.89 1.12 2.75
CA LEU A 380 -14.53 0.66 2.46
C LEU A 380 -14.17 -0.58 3.28
N ALA A 381 -14.46 -0.59 4.59
CA ALA A 381 -14.16 -1.73 5.45
C ALA A 381 -14.87 -3.01 4.94
N ASP A 382 -16.14 -2.90 4.57
CA ASP A 382 -16.90 -4.00 3.97
C ASP A 382 -16.39 -4.37 2.58
N TYR A 383 -16.02 -3.40 1.74
CA TYR A 383 -15.39 -3.67 0.45
C TYR A 383 -14.09 -4.49 0.62
N ILE A 384 -13.25 -4.13 1.59
CA ILE A 384 -12.02 -4.88 1.88
C ILE A 384 -12.35 -6.28 2.42
N GLY A 385 -13.25 -6.38 3.39
CA GLY A 385 -13.59 -7.65 4.05
C GLY A 385 -14.26 -8.67 3.14
N TYR A 386 -14.96 -8.22 2.10
CA TYR A 386 -15.75 -9.09 1.21
C TYR A 386 -15.30 -9.11 -0.25
N ARG A 387 -14.18 -8.45 -0.58
CA ARG A 387 -13.65 -8.46 -1.96
C ARG A 387 -13.34 -9.89 -2.42
N GLN A 388 -13.56 -10.11 -3.71
CA GLN A 388 -13.30 -11.39 -4.38
C GLN A 388 -12.02 -11.36 -5.23
N ASN A 389 -11.37 -10.19 -5.36
CA ASN A 389 -10.16 -9.94 -6.14
C ASN A 389 -9.33 -8.75 -5.62
#